data_AF-V5F3V5-F1
#
_entry.id   AF-V5F3V5-F1
#
_cell.length_a   1.000
_cell.length_b   1.000
_cell.length_c   1.000
_cell.angle_alpha   90.00
_cell.angle_beta   90.00
_cell.angle_gamma   90.00
#
_symmetry.space_group_name_H-M   'P 1'
#
loop_
_entity.id
_entity.type
_entity.pdbx_description
1 polymer ?
#
loop_
_entity_poly.entity_id
_entity_poly.type
_entity_poly.pdbx_seq_one_letter_code
_entity_poly.pdbx_strand_id
1 'polypeptide(L)'
;MYPAQWEAITVVDELTGEQTFRVRALSPMQTHNSFYPMVDMANGHIRVGMHSPDENPLPVGDIQLQIDNHYRFLIKQADMPYYLQQQIDITPRILAGHGPYLNNSKRAQRDQLQLSFSTATAKALNTTSPYTVATGNIAKHLFNLMLTGNFLEYKVFATTQHDIWALSFRC
;
A
#
# COMPACT_ATOMS: atom_id res chain seq x y z
N MET A 1 23.56 15.80 0.85
CA MET A 1 22.27 15.06 0.78
C MET A 1 21.51 15.62 -0.40
N TYR A 2 21.22 14.84 -1.43
CA TYR A 2 20.41 15.33 -2.55
C TYR A 2 18.95 15.36 -2.10
N PRO A 3 18.30 16.53 -2.02
CA PRO A 3 16.95 16.61 -1.51
C PRO A 3 16.01 15.91 -2.50
N ALA A 4 15.24 14.96 -2.00
CA ALA A 4 14.18 14.37 -2.78
C ALA A 4 13.09 15.42 -3.09
N GLN A 5 12.43 15.28 -4.23
CA GLN A 5 11.38 16.18 -4.70
C GLN A 5 10.03 15.45 -4.73
N TRP A 6 8.97 16.13 -4.32
CA TRP A 6 7.62 15.62 -4.45
C TRP A 6 7.11 15.84 -5.87
N GLU A 7 6.66 14.77 -6.50
CA GLU A 7 6.04 14.78 -7.82
C GLU A 7 4.56 14.39 -7.66
N ALA A 8 3.67 15.24 -8.18
CA ALA A 8 2.26 14.90 -8.31
C ALA A 8 2.04 14.11 -9.61
N ILE A 9 1.45 12.93 -9.48
CA ILE A 9 1.07 12.05 -10.57
C ILE A 9 -0.43 11.80 -10.54
N THR A 10 -1.03 11.72 -11.72
CA THR A 10 -2.42 11.33 -11.88
C THR A 10 -2.44 9.91 -12.41
N VAL A 11 -2.97 8.98 -11.62
CA VAL A 11 -3.19 7.60 -12.02
C VAL A 11 -4.63 7.48 -12.49
N VAL A 12 -4.84 7.01 -13.71
CA VAL A 12 -6.18 6.73 -14.23
C VAL A 12 -6.38 5.23 -14.20
N ASP A 13 -7.43 4.78 -13.52
CA ASP A 13 -7.85 3.39 -13.57
C ASP A 13 -8.44 3.11 -14.97
N GLU A 14 -7.81 2.22 -15.74
CA GLU A 14 -8.20 1.94 -17.13
C GLU A 14 -9.58 1.28 -17.26
N LEU A 15 -10.07 0.62 -16.20
CA LEU A 15 -11.33 -0.12 -16.22
C LEU A 15 -12.53 0.76 -15.85
N THR A 16 -12.33 1.68 -14.90
CA THR A 16 -13.39 2.54 -14.36
C THR A 16 -13.31 3.99 -14.86
N GLY A 17 -12.15 4.40 -15.38
CA GLY A 17 -11.86 5.78 -15.73
C GLY A 17 -11.66 6.70 -14.52
N GLU A 18 -11.61 6.15 -13.30
CA GLU A 18 -11.45 6.93 -12.08
C GLU A 18 -10.03 7.50 -11.99
N GLN A 19 -9.93 8.80 -11.67
CA GLN A 19 -8.65 9.48 -11.51
C GLN A 19 -8.26 9.52 -10.04
N THR A 20 -7.10 8.96 -9.73
CA THR A 20 -6.46 9.06 -8.42
C THR A 20 -5.28 10.02 -8.50
N PHE A 21 -5.33 11.09 -7.72
CA PHE A 21 -4.20 12.00 -7.54
C PHE A 21 -3.29 11.43 -6.45
N ARG A 22 -2.04 11.16 -6.81
CA ARG A 22 -1.01 10.67 -5.91
C ARG A 22 0.19 11.61 -5.96
N VAL A 23 0.79 11.85 -4.82
CA VAL A 23 2.06 12.56 -4.68
C VAL A 23 3.09 11.55 -4.20
N ARG A 24 4.21 11.44 -4.92
CA ARG A 24 5.32 10.53 -4.58
C ARG A 24 6.61 11.31 -4.42
N ALA A 25 7.50 10.83 -3.56
CA ALA A 25 8.81 11.45 -3.40
C ALA A 25 9.85 10.77 -4.30
N LEU A 26 10.48 11.55 -5.18
CA LEU A 26 11.57 11.15 -6.06
C LEU A 26 12.92 11.57 -5.46
N SER A 27 13.82 10.61 -5.25
CA SER A 27 15.19 10.86 -4.81
C SER A 27 16.18 10.43 -5.88
N PRO A 28 17.26 11.19 -6.16
CA PRO A 28 18.33 10.74 -7.03
C PRO A 28 19.03 9.45 -6.56
N MET A 29 18.83 9.08 -5.29
CA MET A 29 19.34 7.83 -4.72
C MET A 29 18.39 6.64 -4.89
N GLN A 30 17.17 6.87 -5.41
CA GLN A 30 16.24 5.77 -5.71
C GLN A 30 16.71 4.99 -6.94
N THR A 31 16.71 3.68 -6.78
CA THR A 31 16.87 2.70 -7.85
C THR A 31 15.50 2.21 -8.32
N HIS A 32 15.47 1.45 -9.42
CA HIS A 32 14.27 0.78 -9.93
C HIS A 32 13.60 -0.20 -8.95
N ASN A 33 14.26 -0.52 -7.82
CA ASN A 33 13.75 -1.38 -6.74
C ASN A 33 13.48 -0.60 -5.44
N SER A 34 13.53 0.73 -5.46
CA SER A 34 13.40 1.54 -4.25
C SER A 34 11.95 1.83 -3.88
N PHE A 35 11.63 1.61 -2.61
CA PHE A 35 10.38 2.10 -2.03
C PHE A 35 10.37 3.63 -1.99
N TYR A 36 9.18 4.21 -2.12
CA TYR A 36 8.99 5.65 -2.07
C TYR A 36 7.78 6.03 -1.18
N PRO A 37 7.87 7.13 -0.42
CA PRO A 37 6.71 7.67 0.28
C PRO A 37 5.66 8.12 -0.71
N MET A 38 4.40 7.89 -0.36
CA MET A 38 3.27 8.38 -1.11
C MET A 38 2.21 9.02 -0.22
N VAL A 39 1.54 10.03 -0.79
CA VAL A 39 0.32 10.62 -0.28
C VAL A 39 -0.71 10.60 -1.40
N ASP A 40 -1.88 10.02 -1.18
CA ASP A 40 -2.95 10.05 -2.17
C ASP A 40 -4.34 10.11 -1.52
N MET A 41 -5.36 10.21 -2.37
CA MET A 41 -6.75 10.17 -1.96
C MET A 41 -7.46 9.03 -2.69
N ALA A 42 -8.00 8.08 -1.93
CA ALA A 42 -8.78 6.97 -2.47
C ALA A 42 -10.09 6.82 -1.68
N ASN A 43 -11.22 6.68 -2.37
CA ASN A 43 -12.54 6.55 -1.76
C ASN A 43 -12.84 7.64 -0.72
N GLY A 44 -12.44 8.90 -1.00
CA GLY A 44 -12.62 10.04 -0.08
C GLY A 44 -11.72 10.02 1.18
N HIS A 45 -10.76 9.10 1.27
CA HIS A 45 -9.84 9.01 2.38
C HIS A 45 -8.41 9.36 1.94
N ILE A 46 -7.77 10.25 2.70
CA ILE A 46 -6.32 10.47 2.57
C ILE A 46 -5.57 9.21 3.02
N ARG A 47 -4.59 8.81 2.23
CA ARG A 47 -3.66 7.73 2.57
C ARG A 47 -2.25 8.29 2.56
N VAL A 48 -1.47 7.87 3.55
CA VAL A 48 -0.06 8.24 3.67
C VAL A 48 0.73 6.99 4.02
N GLY A 49 1.82 6.74 3.29
CA GLY A 49 2.57 5.51 3.47
C GLY A 49 3.74 5.36 2.52
N MET A 50 4.07 4.10 2.21
CA MET A 50 5.12 3.72 1.28
C MET A 50 4.53 2.87 0.15
N HIS A 51 5.10 3.00 -1.04
CA HIS A 51 4.78 2.20 -2.21
C HIS A 51 6.07 1.67 -2.83
N SER A 52 6.03 0.49 -3.41
CA SER A 52 7.13 -0.07 -4.21
C SER A 52 7.15 0.55 -5.60
N PRO A 53 8.20 0.33 -6.41
CA PRO A 53 8.19 0.75 -7.81
C PRO A 53 6.99 0.22 -8.59
N ASP A 54 6.46 1.02 -9.53
CA ASP A 54 5.27 0.65 -10.30
C ASP A 54 5.57 -0.42 -11.37
N GLU A 55 6.77 -0.39 -11.97
CA GLU A 55 7.20 -1.34 -13.01
C GLU A 55 7.48 -2.75 -12.47
N ASN A 56 7.99 -2.84 -11.24
CA ASN A 56 8.33 -4.12 -10.60
C ASN A 56 7.89 -4.08 -9.12
N PRO A 57 6.59 -4.28 -8.85
CA PRO A 57 6.03 -4.17 -7.51
C PRO A 57 6.62 -5.22 -6.57
N LEU A 58 7.09 -4.76 -5.41
CA LEU A 58 7.64 -5.60 -4.34
C LEU A 58 6.77 -5.47 -3.09
N PRO A 59 6.56 -6.56 -2.32
CA PRO A 59 5.85 -6.47 -1.07
C PRO A 59 6.53 -5.48 -0.12
N VAL A 60 5.78 -4.47 0.35
CA VAL A 60 6.34 -3.45 1.24
C VAL A 60 6.47 -4.01 2.66
N GLY A 61 5.48 -4.71 3.19
CA GLY A 61 5.48 -5.16 4.58
C GLY A 61 5.18 -4.02 5.56
N ASP A 62 5.52 -4.21 6.83
CA ASP A 62 5.31 -3.16 7.83
C ASP A 62 6.27 -1.99 7.60
N ILE A 63 5.82 -0.78 7.92
CA ILE A 63 6.65 0.42 7.77
C ILE A 63 6.66 1.24 9.05
N GLN A 64 7.76 1.94 9.27
CA GLN A 64 7.84 3.02 10.23
C GLN A 64 8.12 4.32 9.50
N LEU A 65 7.31 5.32 9.76
CA LEU A 65 7.50 6.70 9.29
C LEU A 65 7.87 7.59 10.47
N GLN A 66 8.82 8.48 10.26
CA GLN A 66 9.30 9.39 11.28
C GLN A 66 9.47 10.80 10.72
N ILE A 67 8.95 11.80 11.44
CA ILE A 67 9.03 13.21 11.02
C ILE A 67 9.93 13.97 12.00
N ASP A 68 10.93 14.66 11.45
CA ASP A 68 11.93 15.48 12.17
C ASP A 68 12.58 14.77 13.37
N ASN A 69 12.74 13.45 13.31
CA ASN A 69 13.19 12.61 14.43
C ASN A 69 12.31 12.64 15.70
N HIS A 70 11.14 13.31 15.70
CA HIS A 70 10.28 13.46 16.88
C HIS A 70 9.07 12.52 16.87
N TYR A 71 8.33 12.49 15.76
CA TYR A 71 7.07 11.75 15.68
C TYR A 71 7.28 10.45 14.93
N ARG A 72 7.01 9.31 15.55
CA ARG A 72 7.23 7.97 14.97
C ARG A 72 5.92 7.20 14.88
N PHE A 73 5.61 6.72 13.68
CA PHE A 73 4.40 5.98 13.35
C PHE A 73 4.78 4.60 12.82
N LEU A 74 4.31 3.55 13.49
CA LEU A 74 4.36 2.19 12.97
C LEU A 74 3.04 1.91 12.26
N ILE A 75 3.12 1.58 10.97
CA ILE A 75 1.97 1.24 10.13
C ILE A 75 2.16 -0.20 9.71
N LYS A 76 1.28 -1.07 10.20
CA LYS A 76 1.31 -2.48 9.82
C LYS A 76 0.46 -2.72 8.60
N GLN A 77 0.94 -3.57 7.70
CA GLN A 77 0.19 -3.92 6.51
C GLN A 77 -1.12 -4.64 6.88
N ALA A 78 -1.11 -5.42 7.95
CA ALA A 78 -2.30 -6.12 8.47
C ALA A 78 -3.39 -5.18 9.00
N ASP A 79 -3.04 -3.94 9.37
CA ASP A 79 -3.99 -2.94 9.89
C ASP A 79 -4.65 -2.13 8.75
N MET A 80 -4.23 -2.37 7.50
CA MET A 80 -4.82 -1.68 6.35
C MET A 80 -6.26 -2.16 6.12
N PRO A 81 -7.22 -1.23 5.97
CA PRO A 81 -8.58 -1.59 5.62
C PRO A 81 -8.63 -2.44 4.36
N TYR A 82 -9.43 -3.50 4.37
CA TYR A 82 -9.52 -4.48 3.28
C TYR A 82 -9.80 -3.86 1.91
N TYR A 83 -10.64 -2.82 1.85
CA TYR A 83 -10.95 -2.10 0.59
C TYR A 83 -9.77 -1.31 0.02
N LEU A 84 -8.69 -1.14 0.79
CA LEU A 84 -7.45 -0.49 0.38
C LEU A 84 -6.35 -1.48 0.12
N GLN A 85 -6.52 -2.76 0.38
CA GLN A 85 -5.59 -3.77 -0.10
C GLN A 85 -5.88 -3.95 -1.60
N GLN A 86 -4.87 -4.19 -2.44
CA GLN A 86 -5.11 -4.45 -3.86
C GLN A 86 -6.19 -5.52 -3.97
N GLN A 87 -7.36 -5.16 -4.48
CA GLN A 87 -8.32 -6.17 -4.90
C GLN A 87 -7.68 -6.78 -6.13
N ILE A 88 -6.95 -7.89 -5.95
CA ILE A 88 -6.68 -8.78 -7.07
C ILE A 88 -8.07 -9.06 -7.65
N ASP A 89 -8.31 -8.59 -8.87
CA ASP A 89 -9.55 -8.83 -9.57
C ASP A 89 -9.70 -10.34 -9.68
N ILE A 90 -10.55 -10.90 -8.81
CA ILE A 90 -10.92 -12.30 -8.84
C ILE A 90 -11.94 -12.42 -9.97
N THR A 91 -11.52 -12.13 -11.21
CA THR A 91 -12.34 -12.41 -12.37
C THR A 91 -12.68 -13.90 -12.35
N PRO A 92 -13.84 -14.31 -12.88
CA PRO A 92 -14.29 -15.71 -12.90
C PRO A 92 -13.27 -16.69 -13.50
N ARG A 93 -12.25 -16.19 -14.21
CA ARG A 93 -11.12 -16.95 -14.74
C ARG A 93 -10.25 -17.61 -13.66
N ILE A 94 -10.07 -17.00 -12.48
CA ILE A 94 -9.35 -17.65 -11.36
C ILE A 94 -10.22 -18.73 -10.70
N LEU A 95 -11.53 -18.47 -10.60
CA LEU A 95 -12.52 -19.46 -10.10
C LEU A 95 -12.77 -20.61 -11.09
N ALA A 96 -12.50 -20.43 -12.38
CA ALA A 96 -12.66 -21.46 -13.41
C ALA A 96 -11.71 -22.66 -13.22
N GLY A 97 -10.59 -22.48 -12.50
CA GLY A 97 -9.70 -23.59 -12.08
C GLY A 97 -10.32 -24.52 -11.03
N HIS A 98 -11.42 -24.11 -10.39
CA HIS A 98 -12.17 -24.89 -9.38
C HIS A 98 -13.61 -25.22 -9.81
N GLY A 99 -13.92 -25.04 -11.10
CA GLY A 99 -15.23 -25.21 -11.71
C GLY A 99 -16.04 -26.47 -11.34
N PRO A 100 -15.45 -27.68 -11.19
CA PRO A 100 -16.26 -28.86 -10.87
C PRO A 100 -16.76 -28.93 -9.42
N TYR A 101 -16.20 -28.15 -8.48
CA TYR A 101 -16.55 -28.22 -7.05
C TYR A 101 -17.70 -27.28 -6.65
N LEU A 102 -18.01 -26.27 -7.47
CA LEU A 102 -19.00 -25.24 -7.15
C LEU A 102 -20.40 -25.55 -7.66
N ASN A 103 -20.55 -26.50 -8.60
CA ASN A 103 -21.85 -26.80 -9.20
C ASN A 103 -22.76 -27.65 -8.29
N ASN A 104 -22.20 -28.35 -7.29
CA ASN A 104 -22.92 -29.30 -6.44
C ASN A 104 -23.00 -28.92 -4.94
N SER A 105 -22.49 -27.76 -4.53
CA SER A 105 -22.43 -27.38 -3.11
C SER A 105 -23.66 -26.58 -2.64
N LYS A 106 -24.17 -26.92 -1.45
CA LYS A 106 -25.31 -26.24 -0.81
C LYS A 106 -24.95 -24.78 -0.50
N ARG A 107 -25.95 -23.88 -0.46
CA ARG A 107 -25.78 -22.42 -0.29
C ARG A 107 -24.83 -22.04 0.87
N ALA A 108 -24.94 -22.73 2.02
CA ALA A 108 -24.05 -22.53 3.17
C ALA A 108 -22.56 -22.89 2.92
N GLN A 109 -22.26 -23.85 2.05
CA GLN A 109 -20.88 -24.17 1.65
C GLN A 109 -20.32 -23.09 0.72
N ARG A 110 -21.16 -22.44 -0.10
CA ARG A 110 -20.74 -21.31 -0.93
C ARG A 110 -20.40 -20.09 -0.07
N ASP A 111 -21.23 -19.80 0.94
CA ASP A 111 -20.99 -18.69 1.86
C ASP A 111 -19.72 -18.92 2.70
N GLN A 112 -19.50 -20.16 3.17
CA GLN A 112 -18.29 -20.52 3.90
C GLN A 112 -17.04 -20.55 3.00
N LEU A 113 -17.15 -20.99 1.75
CA LEU A 113 -16.06 -20.86 0.77
C LEU A 113 -15.76 -19.38 0.51
N GLN A 114 -16.78 -18.54 0.29
CA GLN A 114 -16.59 -17.12 0.03
C GLN A 114 -15.93 -16.41 1.22
N LEU A 115 -16.33 -16.75 2.45
CA LEU A 115 -15.68 -16.27 3.66
C LEU A 115 -14.22 -16.74 3.75
N SER A 116 -13.97 -18.02 3.47
CA SER A 116 -12.63 -18.61 3.51
C SER A 116 -11.72 -18.05 2.42
N PHE A 117 -12.26 -17.82 1.23
CA PHE A 117 -11.60 -17.12 0.15
C PHE A 117 -11.30 -15.70 0.58
N SER A 118 -12.28 -14.87 0.97
CA SER A 118 -12.02 -13.50 1.43
C SER A 118 -10.95 -13.40 2.54
N THR A 119 -10.95 -14.35 3.48
CA THR A 119 -9.97 -14.41 4.57
C THR A 119 -8.59 -14.85 4.07
N ALA A 120 -8.52 -15.82 3.16
CA ALA A 120 -7.27 -16.28 2.55
C ALA A 120 -6.71 -15.24 1.58
N THR A 121 -7.55 -14.55 0.83
CA THR A 121 -7.17 -13.43 -0.04
C THR A 121 -6.66 -12.28 0.81
N ALA A 122 -7.36 -11.86 1.87
CA ALA A 122 -6.87 -10.83 2.79
C ALA A 122 -5.51 -11.21 3.40
N LYS A 123 -5.32 -12.48 3.77
CA LYS A 123 -4.06 -12.96 4.32
C LYS A 123 -2.92 -13.01 3.29
N ALA A 124 -3.22 -13.39 2.04
CA ALA A 124 -2.26 -13.38 0.94
C ALA A 124 -1.88 -11.95 0.51
N LEU A 125 -2.85 -11.05 0.46
CA LEU A 125 -2.68 -9.62 0.17
C LEU A 125 -1.84 -8.91 1.24
N ASN A 126 -2.00 -9.29 2.51
CA ASN A 126 -1.15 -8.83 3.62
C ASN A 126 0.32 -9.25 3.48
N THR A 127 0.66 -10.17 2.57
CA THR A 127 2.04 -10.61 2.31
C THR A 127 2.58 -10.19 0.95
N THR A 128 1.75 -9.61 0.06
CA THR A 128 2.13 -9.29 -1.32
C THR A 128 1.81 -7.87 -1.77
N SER A 129 1.17 -7.05 -0.92
CA SER A 129 0.78 -5.69 -1.34
C SER A 129 1.98 -4.81 -1.68
N PRO A 130 1.96 -4.10 -2.82
CA PRO A 130 3.02 -3.18 -3.23
C PRO A 130 3.00 -1.85 -2.47
N TYR A 131 2.15 -1.71 -1.46
CA TYR A 131 2.13 -0.53 -0.60
C TYR A 131 1.65 -0.86 0.81
N THR A 132 2.09 -0.01 1.73
CA THR A 132 1.61 -0.01 3.12
C THR A 132 1.24 1.42 3.49
N VAL A 133 0.00 1.64 3.91
CA VAL A 133 -0.54 2.99 4.15
C VAL A 133 -1.35 3.09 5.44
N ALA A 134 -1.21 4.23 6.11
CA ALA A 134 -2.16 4.69 7.11
C ALA A 134 -3.36 5.37 6.42
N THR A 135 -4.52 5.32 7.07
CA THR A 135 -5.72 6.09 6.70
C THR A 135 -6.38 6.72 7.93
N GLY A 136 -7.47 7.45 7.72
CA GLY A 136 -8.26 8.04 8.80
C GLY A 136 -7.48 9.09 9.60
N ASN A 137 -7.63 9.08 10.92
CA ASN A 137 -7.02 10.08 11.81
C ASN A 137 -5.49 10.00 11.81
N ILE A 138 -4.91 8.79 11.69
CA ILE A 138 -3.47 8.60 11.65
C ILE A 138 -2.90 9.25 10.38
N ALA A 139 -3.50 8.99 9.22
CA ALA A 139 -3.07 9.60 7.97
C ALA A 139 -3.19 11.13 7.98
N LYS A 140 -4.32 11.67 8.49
CA LYS A 140 -4.50 13.12 8.62
C LYS A 140 -3.46 13.75 9.53
N HIS A 141 -3.17 13.11 10.67
CA HIS A 141 -2.18 13.62 11.61
C HIS A 141 -0.77 13.59 11.00
N LEU A 142 -0.39 12.46 10.39
CA LEU A 142 0.89 12.30 9.72
C LEU A 142 1.05 13.33 8.57
N PHE A 143 0.02 13.51 7.74
CA PHE A 143 0.01 14.50 6.67
C PHE A 143 0.21 15.93 7.20
N ASN A 144 -0.51 16.30 8.26
CA ASN A 144 -0.34 17.62 8.87
C ASN A 144 1.08 17.84 9.42
N LEU A 145 1.67 16.80 10.02
CA LEU A 145 3.06 16.86 10.48
C LEU A 145 4.03 17.00 9.30
N MET A 146 3.77 16.37 8.15
CA MET A 146 4.58 16.55 6.95
C MET A 146 4.50 18.00 6.47
N LEU A 147 3.33 18.63 6.45
CA LEU A 147 3.19 20.04 6.02
C LEU A 147 4.01 21.03 6.87
N THR A 148 4.24 20.73 8.15
CA THR A 148 5.00 21.60 9.07
C THR A 148 6.43 21.14 9.33
N GLY A 149 6.74 19.89 8.97
CA GLY A 149 8.03 19.27 9.23
C GLY A 149 9.06 19.59 8.15
N ASN A 150 10.32 19.24 8.40
CA ASN A 150 11.40 19.44 7.43
C ASN A 150 11.78 18.13 6.75
N PHE A 151 11.78 17.03 7.49
CA PHE A 151 12.24 15.74 7.02
C PHE A 151 11.27 14.60 7.37
N LEU A 152 10.99 13.76 6.38
CA LEU A 152 10.33 12.46 6.51
C LEU A 152 11.37 11.35 6.34
N GLU A 153 11.60 10.60 7.40
CA GLU A 153 12.42 9.38 7.39
C GLU A 153 11.50 8.16 7.38
N TYR A 154 11.93 7.10 6.71
CA TYR A 154 11.19 5.84 6.75
C TYR A 154 12.09 4.65 7.00
N LYS A 155 11.46 3.57 7.45
CA LYS A 155 12.04 2.24 7.56
C LYS A 155 11.02 1.22 7.10
N VAL A 156 11.41 0.36 6.17
CA VAL A 156 10.60 -0.77 5.73
C VAL A 156 11.07 -2.04 6.45
N PHE A 157 10.14 -2.79 7.02
CA PHE A 157 10.37 -4.08 7.65
C PHE A 157 9.91 -5.17 6.68
N ALA A 158 10.70 -5.39 5.63
CA ALA A 158 10.40 -6.43 4.65
C ALA A 158 10.41 -7.83 5.29
N THR A 159 9.50 -8.70 4.84
CA THR A 159 9.39 -10.10 5.29
C THR A 159 10.57 -10.97 4.82
N THR A 160 11.36 -10.50 3.85
CA THR A 160 12.56 -11.20 3.35
C THR A 160 13.71 -10.22 3.16
N GLN A 161 14.60 -10.19 4.15
CA GLN A 161 16.04 -9.84 4.09
C GLN A 161 16.49 -8.94 2.92
N HIS A 162 15.96 -7.72 2.82
CA HIS A 162 16.55 -6.65 2.00
C HIS A 162 16.83 -5.46 2.90
N ASP A 163 18.01 -4.88 2.71
CA ASP A 163 18.64 -3.93 3.61
C ASP A 163 17.70 -2.82 4.10
N ILE A 164 17.86 -2.50 5.38
CA ILE A 164 17.12 -1.44 6.07
C ILE A 164 17.63 -0.10 5.55
N TRP A 165 17.01 0.42 4.50
CA TRP A 165 17.31 1.75 3.99
C TRP A 165 16.50 2.78 4.77
N ALA A 166 17.17 3.51 5.67
CA ALA A 166 16.66 4.78 6.17
C ALA A 166 16.97 5.86 5.14
N LEU A 167 15.98 6.21 4.33
CA LEU A 167 16.06 7.35 3.42
C LEU A 167 15.23 8.50 4.01
N SER A 168 15.79 9.70 3.88
CA SER A 168 15.18 10.95 4.37
C SER A 168 14.73 11.78 3.18
N PHE A 169 13.49 12.24 3.22
CA PHE A 169 12.87 13.11 2.24
C PHE A 169 12.62 14.47 2.85
N ARG A 170 12.72 15.52 2.05
CA ARG A 170 12.25 16.83 2.49
C ARG A 170 10.74 16.86 2.41
N CYS A 171 10.06 17.31 3.46
CA CYS A 171 8.60 17.49 3.42
C CYS A 171 8.19 18.66 2.51
#